data_AF-A0A1E7FGV3-F1
#
_entry.id   AF-A0A1E7FGV3-F1
#
_cell.length_a   1.000
_cell.length_b   1.000
_cell.length_c   1.000
_cell.angle_alpha   90.00
_cell.angle_beta   90.00
_cell.angle_gamma   90.00
#
_symmetry.space_group_name_H-M   'P 1'
#
loop_
_entity.id
_entity.type
_entity.pdbx_description
1 polymer ?
#
loop_
_entity_poly.entity_id
_entity_poly.type
_entity_poly.pdbx_seq_one_letter_code
_entity_poly.pdbx_strand_id
1 'polypeptide(L)'
;MAMKIDPSDPRLHINNNNNNNNNNSNNNNDDDDDNNNNNNGGNGISCRHFDPQEPTKQCWICDIQVGEKSMHCKFCNKCVDQFDHHCMWLNTCIGKANYPYFFRTMVSLSIMLLIQAVIQIALILDIYLGSDSSDASNSSKERAKAWFGVETTVLPVVVVMGVFILFSLVSLSLIGQLLIFHLKLQREGITTYQFIVRDNQNRRERTKKENDLKLRRLLAVGKAKEECNNTLVFRLEKGGMLREKCGLTCCDPLKMEDEENNNNNNNNNTSTNNSNRNFEWSQ
;
A
#
# COMPACT_ATOMS: atom_id res chain seq x y z
N MET A 1 -23.35 5.95 -7.96
CA MET A 1 -23.63 7.20 -8.70
C MET A 1 -22.31 7.65 -9.31
N ALA A 2 -22.07 7.36 -10.59
CA ALA A 2 -20.80 7.67 -11.26
C ALA A 2 -20.86 9.11 -11.78
N MET A 3 -19.99 9.98 -11.27
CA MET A 3 -19.89 11.36 -11.72
C MET A 3 -19.03 11.41 -12.99
N LYS A 4 -19.64 11.80 -14.11
CA LYS A 4 -18.95 12.06 -15.39
C LYS A 4 -18.07 13.31 -15.21
N ILE A 5 -16.79 13.19 -15.53
CA ILE A 5 -15.83 14.31 -15.52
C ILE A 5 -15.86 14.97 -16.90
N ASP A 6 -15.99 16.29 -16.92
CA ASP A 6 -16.04 17.16 -18.10
C ASP A 6 -14.66 17.23 -18.79
N PRO A 7 -14.57 17.01 -20.12
CA PRO A 7 -13.29 17.04 -20.86
C PRO A 7 -12.62 18.42 -20.99
N SER A 8 -13.20 19.49 -20.45
CA SER A 8 -12.73 20.87 -20.67
C SER A 8 -12.04 21.53 -19.47
N ASP A 9 -11.72 20.80 -18.38
CA ASP A 9 -11.02 21.36 -17.20
C ASP A 9 -9.52 21.65 -17.48
N PRO A 10 -9.06 22.93 -17.43
CA PRO A 10 -7.66 23.30 -17.65
C PRO A 10 -6.68 22.79 -16.59
N ARG A 11 -7.15 22.19 -15.48
CA ARG A 11 -6.30 21.70 -14.37
C ARG A 11 -5.65 20.33 -14.60
N LEU A 12 -5.78 19.75 -15.80
CA LEU A 12 -5.21 18.42 -16.13
C LEU A 12 -3.89 18.46 -16.93
N HIS A 13 -3.33 19.64 -17.21
CA HIS A 13 -1.97 19.73 -17.73
C HIS A 13 -0.94 19.68 -16.59
N ILE A 14 -0.73 18.50 -16.01
CA ILE A 14 0.55 18.20 -15.35
C ILE A 14 1.51 17.80 -16.46
N ASN A 15 2.22 18.81 -16.97
CA ASN A 15 3.41 18.59 -17.76
C ASN A 15 4.56 18.14 -16.86
N ASN A 16 5.30 17.17 -17.38
CA ASN A 16 6.57 16.63 -16.88
C ASN A 16 7.57 17.73 -16.52
N ASN A 17 8.44 17.45 -15.54
CA ASN A 17 9.87 17.34 -15.83
C ASN A 17 10.65 16.81 -14.62
N ASN A 18 11.15 15.59 -14.76
CA ASN A 18 12.47 15.24 -14.25
C ASN A 18 13.46 16.28 -14.78
N ASN A 19 14.23 16.91 -13.91
CA ASN A 19 15.55 17.39 -14.28
C ASN A 19 16.50 17.15 -13.12
N ASN A 20 17.43 16.23 -13.36
CA ASN A 20 18.78 16.29 -12.84
C ASN A 20 19.28 17.72 -12.94
N ASN A 21 19.87 18.25 -11.87
CA ASN A 21 20.98 19.17 -12.00
C ASN A 21 21.92 18.97 -10.81
N ASN A 22 23.06 18.34 -11.11
CA ASN A 22 24.33 18.67 -10.49
C ASN A 22 24.47 20.20 -10.49
N ASN A 23 24.86 20.77 -9.35
CA ASN A 23 25.80 21.88 -9.37
C ASN A 23 26.58 21.91 -8.06
N ASN A 24 27.86 21.62 -8.23
CA ASN A 24 28.96 21.93 -7.35
C ASN A 24 29.19 23.45 -7.39
N SER A 25 29.24 24.13 -6.24
CA SER A 25 29.92 25.42 -6.11
C SER A 25 30.25 25.68 -4.64
N ASN A 26 31.55 25.64 -4.37
CA ASN A 26 32.21 26.18 -3.20
C ASN A 26 32.01 27.69 -3.08
N ASN A 27 31.98 28.17 -1.83
CA ASN A 27 32.83 29.21 -1.24
C ASN A 27 32.12 30.36 -0.49
N ASN A 28 32.64 30.50 0.75
CA ASN A 28 32.95 31.71 1.51
C ASN A 28 31.91 32.28 2.49
N ASN A 29 32.30 32.12 3.76
CA ASN A 29 32.12 32.95 4.95
C ASN A 29 31.77 34.42 4.66
N ASP A 30 30.89 34.96 5.48
CA ASP A 30 31.09 36.24 6.17
C ASP A 30 30.32 36.18 7.51
N ASP A 31 31.04 36.50 8.59
CA ASP A 31 30.54 36.70 9.95
C ASP A 31 29.78 38.03 10.02
N ASP A 32 28.67 38.09 10.77
CA ASP A 32 28.26 39.31 11.46
C ASP A 32 27.43 38.94 12.70
N ASP A 33 28.00 39.29 13.85
CA ASP A 33 27.37 39.33 15.17
C ASP A 33 26.23 40.35 15.18
N ASP A 34 25.07 40.00 15.76
CA ASP A 34 24.32 40.99 16.52
C ASP A 34 23.51 40.38 17.66
N ASN A 35 23.79 40.91 18.83
CA ASN A 35 23.37 40.48 20.15
C ASN A 35 22.27 41.44 20.61
N ASN A 36 21.02 41.00 20.80
CA ASN A 36 20.10 41.75 21.65
C ASN A 36 19.03 40.89 22.33
N ASN A 37 19.05 40.99 23.66
CA ASN A 37 18.08 40.48 24.61
C ASN A 37 16.76 41.24 24.48
N ASN A 38 15.62 40.53 24.53
CA ASN A 38 14.47 40.96 25.33
C ASN A 38 13.45 39.82 25.54
N ASN A 39 13.22 39.54 26.81
CA ASN A 39 12.15 38.69 27.33
C ASN A 39 10.78 39.34 27.09
N ASN A 40 9.81 38.58 26.57
CA ASN A 40 8.42 38.60 27.08
C ASN A 40 7.51 37.56 26.39
N GLY A 41 6.75 36.83 27.22
CA GLY A 41 5.36 36.45 26.93
C GLY A 41 5.16 35.18 26.12
N GLY A 42 4.88 34.07 26.80
CA GLY A 42 4.68 32.76 26.20
C GLY A 42 3.42 32.65 25.32
N ASN A 43 3.61 31.97 24.20
CA ASN A 43 2.66 31.05 23.58
C ASN A 43 3.50 30.06 22.77
N GLY A 44 3.81 28.92 23.40
CA GLY A 44 4.73 27.92 22.87
C GLY A 44 4.21 27.27 21.60
N ILE A 45 4.56 27.84 20.45
CA ILE A 45 4.73 27.09 19.21
C ILE A 45 5.92 26.18 19.50
N SER A 46 5.65 24.89 19.71
CA SER A 46 6.69 23.88 19.87
C SER A 46 7.58 23.91 18.62
N CYS A 47 8.73 24.56 18.72
CA CYS A 47 9.82 24.43 17.77
C CYS A 47 10.18 22.94 17.77
N ARG A 48 9.75 22.23 16.72
CA ARG A 48 10.17 20.85 16.52
C ARG A 48 11.69 20.87 16.45
N HIS A 49 12.35 20.12 17.33
CA HIS A 49 13.78 19.87 17.21
C HIS A 49 14.06 19.38 15.79
N PHE A 50 14.74 20.23 15.02
CA PHE A 50 15.23 19.91 13.70
C PHE A 50 16.50 19.10 13.92
N ASP A 51 16.42 17.79 13.70
CA ASP A 51 17.59 16.93 13.71
C ASP A 51 18.39 17.23 12.43
N PRO A 52 19.61 17.78 12.51
CA PRO A 52 20.31 18.34 11.35
C PRO A 52 20.72 17.33 10.26
N GLN A 53 20.44 16.03 10.43
CA GLN A 53 20.89 14.96 9.53
C GLN A 53 19.79 14.35 8.65
N GLU A 54 18.53 14.76 8.76
CA GLU A 54 17.46 14.21 7.92
C GLU A 54 17.31 15.00 6.60
N PRO A 55 17.28 14.32 5.43
CA PRO A 55 17.07 14.99 4.15
C PRO A 55 15.70 15.70 4.13
N THR A 56 15.67 16.88 3.51
CA THR A 56 14.47 17.73 3.43
C THR A 56 14.13 18.12 2.00
N LYS A 57 12.86 18.41 1.74
CA LYS A 57 12.34 18.88 0.46
C LYS A 57 11.34 20.03 0.64
N GLN A 58 11.16 20.86 -0.38
CA GLN A 58 10.18 21.95 -0.37
C GLN A 58 8.78 21.42 -0.75
N CYS A 59 7.76 21.77 0.03
CA CYS A 59 6.37 21.57 -0.38
C CYS A 59 5.89 22.78 -1.20
N TRP A 60 5.68 22.60 -2.50
CA TRP A 60 5.20 23.66 -3.40
C TRP A 60 3.78 24.17 -3.14
N ILE A 61 2.96 23.44 -2.37
CA ILE A 61 1.57 23.84 -2.07
C ILE A 61 1.52 24.74 -0.82
N CYS A 62 2.32 24.40 0.19
CA CYS A 62 2.37 25.14 1.45
C CYS A 62 3.54 26.15 1.52
N ASP A 63 4.45 26.08 0.55
CA ASP A 63 5.70 26.85 0.48
C ASP A 63 6.57 26.78 1.75
N ILE A 64 6.70 25.56 2.30
CA ILE A 64 7.52 25.28 3.48
C ILE A 64 8.44 24.10 3.24
N GLN A 65 9.60 24.12 3.91
CA GLN A 65 10.54 23.00 3.92
C GLN A 65 9.97 21.90 4.83
N VAL A 66 9.91 20.68 4.30
CA VAL A 66 9.39 19.49 5.00
C VAL A 66 10.39 18.35 4.91
N GLY A 67 10.26 17.33 5.77
CA GLY A 67 11.12 16.15 5.68
C GLY A 67 10.93 15.40 4.37
N GLU A 68 11.94 14.66 3.92
CA GLU A 68 11.92 13.92 2.64
C GLU A 68 10.71 12.98 2.51
N LYS A 69 10.31 12.34 3.62
CA LYS A 69 9.16 11.41 3.70
C LYS A 69 7.82 12.11 3.99
N SER A 70 7.81 13.43 4.12
CA SER A 70 6.57 14.21 4.32
C SER A 70 5.77 14.33 3.02
N MET A 71 4.44 14.38 3.14
CA MET A 71 3.54 14.60 2.00
C MET A 71 2.43 15.59 2.33
N HIS A 72 2.01 16.38 1.35
CA HIS A 72 0.84 17.25 1.47
C HIS A 72 -0.44 16.46 1.20
N CYS A 73 -1.36 16.43 2.16
CA CYS A 73 -2.67 15.83 1.98
C CYS A 73 -3.67 16.89 1.54
N LYS A 74 -4.19 16.78 0.30
CA LYS A 74 -5.19 17.71 -0.25
C LYS A 74 -6.50 17.73 0.55
N PHE A 75 -6.91 16.58 1.10
CA PHE A 75 -8.15 16.48 1.89
C PHE A 75 -8.08 17.25 3.22
N CYS A 76 -6.93 17.20 3.88
CA CYS A 76 -6.72 17.94 5.13
C CYS A 76 -6.03 19.29 4.96
N ASN A 77 -5.63 19.64 3.73
CA ASN A 77 -4.85 20.82 3.38
C ASN A 77 -3.64 21.08 4.29
N LYS A 78 -2.85 20.03 4.59
CA LYS A 78 -1.67 20.13 5.46
C LYS A 78 -0.58 19.13 5.07
N CYS A 79 0.66 19.49 5.38
CA CYS A 79 1.81 18.59 5.30
C CYS A 79 1.86 17.67 6.52
N VAL A 80 2.09 16.37 6.28
CA VAL A 80 2.14 15.34 7.31
C VAL A 80 3.48 14.61 7.20
N ASP A 81 4.20 14.54 8.32
CA ASP A 81 5.48 13.86 8.40
C ASP A 81 5.34 12.33 8.39
N GLN A 82 6.27 11.66 7.70
CA GLN A 82 6.24 10.24 7.32
C GLN A 82 4.82 9.76 7.00
N PHE A 83 4.26 10.33 5.94
CA PHE A 83 2.86 10.12 5.57
C PHE A 83 2.58 8.64 5.25
N ASP A 84 1.51 8.12 5.83
CA ASP A 84 1.03 6.76 5.58
C ASP A 84 -0.20 6.77 4.66
N HIS A 85 -1.29 7.37 5.11
CA HIS A 85 -2.51 7.55 4.32
C HIS A 85 -3.44 8.62 4.93
N HIS A 86 -4.45 9.03 4.19
CA HIS A 86 -5.60 9.76 4.75
C HIS A 86 -6.71 8.76 5.07
N CYS A 87 -7.04 8.61 6.35
CA CYS A 87 -8.07 7.69 6.80
C CYS A 87 -9.42 8.39 6.82
N MET A 88 -10.34 7.98 5.94
CA MET A 88 -11.68 8.56 5.88
C MET A 88 -12.51 8.24 7.14
N TRP A 89 -12.27 7.08 7.76
CA TRP A 89 -12.99 6.63 8.96
C TRP A 89 -12.67 7.47 10.20
N LEU A 90 -11.40 7.88 10.33
CA LEU A 90 -10.95 8.75 11.41
C LEU A 90 -10.99 10.23 11.02
N ASN A 91 -11.38 10.53 9.77
CA ASN A 91 -11.36 11.86 9.17
C ASN A 91 -10.03 12.61 9.44
N THR A 92 -8.91 11.89 9.38
CA THR A 92 -7.58 12.44 9.69
C THR A 92 -6.48 11.74 8.91
N CYS A 93 -5.36 12.42 8.75
CA CYS A 93 -4.16 11.82 8.16
C CYS A 93 -3.43 10.97 9.19
N ILE A 94 -2.97 9.80 8.77
CA ILE A 94 -2.08 8.93 9.54
C ILE A 94 -0.65 9.15 9.05
N GLY A 95 0.26 9.42 9.98
CA GLY A 95 1.69 9.62 9.76
C GLY A 95 2.48 9.32 11.04
N LYS A 96 3.75 9.74 11.11
CA LYS A 96 4.68 9.36 12.19
C LYS A 96 4.09 9.54 13.60
N ALA A 97 3.50 10.70 13.86
CA ALA A 97 3.05 11.11 15.18
C ALA A 97 1.85 10.29 15.70
N ASN A 98 0.96 9.83 14.81
CA ASN A 98 -0.27 9.15 15.21
C ASN A 98 -0.38 7.68 14.77
N TYR A 99 0.58 7.17 13.99
CA TYR A 99 0.60 5.78 13.55
C TYR A 99 0.51 4.76 14.70
N PRO A 100 1.20 4.92 15.86
CA PRO A 100 1.07 3.97 16.96
C PRO A 100 -0.35 3.90 17.53
N TYR A 101 -1.05 5.04 17.61
CA TYR A 101 -2.43 5.09 18.08
C TYR A 101 -3.37 4.42 17.09
N PHE A 102 -3.23 4.72 15.80
CA PHE A 102 -3.99 4.06 14.73
C PHE A 102 -3.84 2.53 14.79
N PHE A 103 -2.60 2.04 14.95
CA PHE A 103 -2.34 0.61 15.07
C PHE A 103 -2.99 0.00 16.32
N ARG A 104 -2.86 0.67 17.48
CA ARG A 104 -3.52 0.24 18.73
C ARG A 104 -5.05 0.21 18.59
N THR A 105 -5.64 1.19 17.90
CA THR A 105 -7.08 1.22 17.63
C THR A 105 -7.50 -0.02 16.84
N MET A 106 -6.79 -0.37 15.76
CA MET A 106 -7.10 -1.59 14.97
C MET A 106 -7.02 -2.85 15.84
N VAL A 107 -5.95 -3.02 16.63
CA VAL A 107 -5.79 -4.18 17.53
C VAL A 107 -6.90 -4.22 18.58
N SER A 108 -7.21 -3.09 19.21
CA SER A 108 -8.28 -3.01 20.23
C SER A 108 -9.66 -3.34 19.65
N LEU A 109 -9.95 -2.88 18.42
CA LEU A 109 -11.19 -3.20 17.72
C LEU A 109 -11.27 -4.69 17.37
N SER A 110 -10.16 -5.30 16.94
CA SER A 110 -10.11 -6.75 16.70
C SER A 110 -10.39 -7.54 17.99
N ILE A 111 -9.77 -7.16 19.11
CA ILE A 111 -10.00 -7.81 20.41
C ILE A 111 -11.45 -7.64 20.87
N MET A 112 -12.00 -6.43 20.77
CA MET A 112 -13.38 -6.14 21.13
C MET A 112 -14.36 -6.99 20.31
N LEU A 113 -14.16 -7.08 18.99
CA LEU A 113 -15.00 -7.91 18.12
C LEU A 113 -14.89 -9.40 18.43
N LEU A 114 -13.69 -9.89 18.79
CA LEU A 114 -13.49 -11.27 19.22
C LEU A 114 -14.23 -11.57 20.54
N ILE A 115 -14.08 -10.70 21.54
CA ILE A 115 -14.80 -10.84 22.83
C ILE A 115 -16.31 -10.82 22.58
N GLN A 116 -16.79 -9.90 21.76
CA GLN A 116 -18.21 -9.82 21.41
C GLN A 116 -18.69 -11.10 20.71
N ALA A 117 -17.93 -11.64 19.76
CA ALA A 117 -18.27 -12.89 19.08
C ALA A 117 -18.33 -14.07 20.06
N VAL A 118 -17.37 -14.18 20.98
CA VAL A 118 -17.35 -15.24 22.01
C VAL A 118 -18.58 -15.14 22.92
N ILE A 119 -18.91 -13.94 23.40
CA ILE A 119 -20.09 -13.72 24.24
C ILE A 119 -21.38 -14.09 23.48
N GLN A 120 -21.52 -13.69 22.22
CA GLN A 120 -22.71 -14.02 21.43
C GLN A 120 -22.85 -15.52 21.18
N ILE A 121 -21.75 -16.22 20.89
CA ILE A 121 -21.75 -17.67 20.74
C ILE A 121 -22.12 -18.35 22.06
N ALA A 122 -21.56 -17.91 23.19
CA ALA A 122 -21.87 -18.45 24.51
C ALA A 122 -23.35 -18.28 24.87
N LEU A 123 -23.95 -17.11 24.59
CA LEU A 123 -25.38 -16.87 24.81
C LEU A 123 -26.27 -17.76 23.93
N ILE A 124 -25.88 -18.01 22.68
CA ILE A 124 -26.61 -18.94 21.80
C ILE A 124 -26.51 -20.36 22.36
N LEU A 125 -25.32 -20.82 22.74
CA LEU A 125 -25.12 -22.14 23.33
C LEU A 125 -25.94 -22.33 24.62
N ASP A 126 -26.03 -21.31 25.47
CA ASP A 126 -26.85 -21.36 26.69
C ASP A 126 -28.35 -21.49 26.38
N ILE A 127 -28.85 -20.79 25.36
CA ILE A 127 -30.26 -20.90 24.91
C ILE A 127 -30.59 -22.31 24.38
N TYR A 128 -29.66 -22.93 23.64
CA TYR A 128 -29.89 -24.23 22.99
C TYR A 128 -29.54 -25.46 23.84
N LEU A 129 -28.45 -25.40 24.62
CA LEU A 129 -27.92 -26.51 25.42
C LEU A 129 -28.23 -26.39 26.91
N GLY A 130 -28.45 -25.19 27.43
CA GLY A 130 -28.73 -24.93 28.86
C GLY A 130 -30.12 -25.37 29.33
N SER A 131 -30.87 -26.11 28.51
CA SER A 131 -32.23 -26.56 28.84
C SER A 131 -32.30 -27.59 29.99
N ASP A 132 -31.18 -28.23 30.35
CA ASP A 132 -31.13 -29.25 31.40
C ASP A 132 -30.78 -28.68 32.80
N SER A 133 -30.25 -27.45 32.89
CA SER A 133 -29.99 -26.76 34.16
C SER A 133 -31.05 -25.68 34.40
N SER A 134 -32.10 -26.05 35.13
CA SER A 134 -33.28 -25.22 35.42
C SER A 134 -32.96 -23.82 35.95
N ASP A 135 -31.84 -23.60 36.63
CA ASP A 135 -31.51 -22.29 37.22
C ASP A 135 -30.84 -21.31 36.25
N ALA A 136 -30.05 -21.77 35.27
CA ALA A 136 -29.34 -20.90 34.31
C ALA A 136 -30.21 -20.52 33.10
N SER A 137 -30.91 -21.49 32.51
CA SER A 137 -31.80 -21.28 31.35
C SER A 137 -32.94 -20.29 31.67
N ASN A 138 -33.46 -20.32 32.90
CA ASN A 138 -34.51 -19.41 33.33
C ASN A 138 -34.00 -17.96 33.39
N SER A 139 -32.75 -17.73 33.80
CA SER A 139 -32.15 -16.38 33.82
C SER A 139 -32.02 -15.77 32.42
N SER A 140 -31.52 -16.52 31.45
CA SER A 140 -31.34 -16.03 30.07
C SER A 140 -32.68 -15.77 29.36
N LYS A 141 -33.67 -16.64 29.55
CA LYS A 141 -35.02 -16.48 29.00
C LYS A 141 -35.78 -15.30 29.64
N GLU A 142 -35.70 -15.14 30.96
CA GLU A 142 -36.31 -13.99 31.66
C GLU A 142 -35.64 -12.66 31.27
N ARG A 143 -34.32 -12.63 31.09
CA ARG A 143 -33.61 -11.45 30.61
C ARG A 143 -34.01 -11.08 29.17
N ALA A 144 -34.14 -12.08 28.29
CA ALA A 144 -34.64 -11.86 26.93
C ALA A 144 -36.06 -11.30 26.93
N LYS A 145 -36.95 -11.85 27.78
CA LYS A 145 -38.32 -11.34 27.97
C LYS A 145 -38.33 -9.90 28.48
N ALA A 146 -37.48 -9.56 29.44
CA ALA A 146 -37.37 -8.21 29.99
C ALA A 146 -36.85 -7.17 28.98
N TRP A 147 -35.86 -7.54 28.15
CA TRP A 147 -35.26 -6.62 27.17
C TRP A 147 -36.11 -6.45 25.91
N PHE A 148 -36.76 -7.51 25.44
CA PHE A 148 -37.50 -7.49 24.18
C PHE A 148 -39.01 -7.29 24.35
N GLY A 149 -39.55 -7.34 25.58
CA GLY A 149 -40.91 -6.88 25.90
C GLY A 149 -42.05 -7.61 25.18
N VAL A 150 -41.74 -8.75 24.55
CA VAL A 150 -42.68 -9.58 23.80
C VAL A 150 -42.67 -10.95 24.49
N GLU A 151 -43.81 -11.64 24.53
CA GLU A 151 -43.88 -13.08 24.84
C GLU A 151 -43.19 -13.86 23.71
N THR A 152 -41.89 -13.62 23.53
CA THR A 152 -41.16 -14.07 22.36
C THR A 152 -41.05 -15.58 22.42
N THR A 153 -41.58 -16.25 21.41
CA THR A 153 -40.99 -17.51 20.95
C THR A 153 -39.48 -17.25 20.77
N VAL A 154 -38.60 -18.20 21.05
CA VAL A 154 -37.14 -17.99 21.04
C VAL A 154 -36.56 -17.56 19.68
N LEU A 155 -37.37 -17.63 18.62
CA LEU A 155 -36.97 -17.45 17.22
C LEU A 155 -36.47 -16.03 16.84
N PRO A 156 -37.18 -14.91 17.10
CA PRO A 156 -36.73 -13.59 16.69
C PRO A 156 -35.47 -13.13 17.44
N VAL A 157 -35.29 -13.55 18.70
CA VAL A 157 -34.05 -13.29 19.46
C VAL A 157 -32.86 -13.96 18.79
N VAL A 158 -32.99 -15.25 18.42
CA VAL A 158 -31.94 -15.97 17.70
C VAL A 158 -31.65 -15.34 16.34
N VAL A 159 -32.69 -14.92 15.59
CA VAL A 159 -32.50 -14.27 14.29
C VAL A 159 -31.71 -12.96 14.43
N VAL A 160 -32.08 -12.11 15.40
CA VAL A 160 -31.38 -10.85 15.67
C VAL A 160 -29.92 -11.13 16.06
N MET A 161 -29.68 -12.07 16.96
CA MET A 161 -28.32 -12.48 17.35
C MET A 161 -27.53 -13.00 16.14
N GLY A 162 -28.14 -13.81 15.27
CA GLY A 162 -27.52 -14.30 14.04
C GLY A 162 -27.10 -13.18 13.09
N VAL A 163 -27.92 -12.13 12.93
CA VAL A 163 -27.57 -10.95 12.13
C VAL A 163 -26.37 -10.21 12.74
N PHE A 164 -26.34 -10.03 14.07
CA PHE A 164 -25.21 -9.40 14.74
C PHE A 164 -23.93 -10.22 14.65
N ILE A 165 -24.01 -11.55 14.68
CA ILE A 165 -22.86 -12.44 14.45
C ILE A 165 -22.35 -12.25 13.02
N LEU A 166 -23.23 -12.29 12.02
CA LEU A 166 -22.84 -12.09 10.62
C LEU A 166 -22.13 -10.73 10.43
N PHE A 167 -22.70 -9.67 10.99
CA PHE A 167 -22.08 -8.34 10.96
C PHE A 167 -20.71 -8.32 11.65
N SER A 168 -20.58 -8.98 12.80
CA SER A 168 -19.33 -9.07 13.56
C SER A 168 -18.26 -9.86 12.78
N LEU A 169 -18.64 -10.95 12.10
CA LEU A 169 -17.74 -11.76 11.28
C LEU A 169 -17.24 -10.98 10.04
N VAL A 170 -18.13 -10.27 9.34
CA VAL A 170 -17.74 -9.42 8.21
C VAL A 170 -16.79 -8.32 8.69
N SER A 171 -17.12 -7.65 9.79
CA SER A 171 -16.28 -6.59 10.37
C SER A 171 -14.90 -7.12 10.80
N LEU A 172 -14.85 -8.30 11.45
CA LEU A 172 -13.61 -8.93 11.86
C LEU A 172 -12.75 -9.34 10.66
N SER A 173 -13.37 -9.81 9.56
CA SER A 173 -12.66 -10.12 8.32
C SER A 173 -12.01 -8.88 7.71
N LEU A 174 -12.76 -7.78 7.58
CA LEU A 174 -12.26 -6.53 7.01
C LEU A 174 -11.13 -5.92 7.85
N ILE A 175 -11.33 -5.82 9.17
CA ILE A 175 -10.32 -5.29 10.09
C ILE A 175 -9.11 -6.23 10.16
N GLY A 176 -9.32 -7.55 10.11
CA GLY A 176 -8.26 -8.55 10.08
C GLY A 176 -7.37 -8.43 8.85
N GLN A 177 -7.95 -8.25 7.66
CA GLN A 177 -7.19 -8.01 6.42
C GLN A 177 -6.35 -6.72 6.53
N LEU A 178 -6.93 -5.65 7.06
CA LEU A 178 -6.22 -4.38 7.29
C LEU A 178 -5.07 -4.55 8.29
N LEU A 179 -5.31 -5.27 9.39
CA LEU A 179 -4.28 -5.53 10.41
C LEU A 179 -3.12 -6.36 9.86
N ILE A 180 -3.41 -7.44 9.12
CA ILE A 180 -2.39 -8.27 8.47
C ILE A 180 -1.57 -7.44 7.47
N PHE A 181 -2.23 -6.59 6.70
CA PHE A 181 -1.56 -5.68 5.78
C PHE A 181 -0.60 -4.73 6.51
N HIS A 182 -1.05 -4.04 7.57
CA HIS A 182 -0.17 -3.16 8.34
C HIS A 182 0.94 -3.90 9.09
N LEU A 183 0.70 -5.13 9.55
CA LEU A 183 1.75 -6.00 10.12
C LEU A 183 2.83 -6.34 9.09
N LYS A 184 2.44 -6.62 7.84
CA LYS A 184 3.39 -6.83 6.74
C LYS A 184 4.21 -5.56 6.49
N LEU A 185 3.56 -4.39 6.42
CA LEU A 185 4.25 -3.12 6.22
C LEU A 185 5.26 -2.81 7.34
N GLN A 186 4.90 -3.10 8.60
CA GLN A 186 5.81 -2.95 9.74
C GLN A 186 7.03 -3.86 9.65
N ARG A 187 6.85 -5.11 9.18
CA ARG A 187 7.97 -6.05 8.96
C ARG A 187 8.92 -5.58 7.86
N GLU A 188 8.38 -4.93 6.83
CA GLU A 188 9.17 -4.40 5.70
C GLU A 188 9.73 -2.98 5.97
N GLY A 189 9.30 -2.32 7.05
CA GLY A 189 9.74 -0.97 7.40
C GLY A 189 9.31 0.11 6.40
N ILE A 190 8.21 -0.12 5.67
CA ILE A 190 7.66 0.81 4.66
C ILE A 190 6.29 1.33 5.07
N THR A 191 5.95 2.55 4.64
CA THR A 191 4.59 3.07 4.82
C THR A 191 3.63 2.55 3.74
N THR A 192 2.33 2.60 4.02
CA THR A 192 1.26 2.27 3.07
C THR A 192 1.40 3.07 1.79
N TYR A 193 1.69 4.37 1.90
CA TYR A 193 1.95 5.23 0.75
C TYR A 193 3.09 4.70 -0.11
N GLN A 194 4.24 4.37 0.49
CA GLN A 194 5.41 3.86 -0.23
C GLN A 194 5.11 2.53 -0.93
N PHE A 195 4.37 1.64 -0.27
CA PHE A 195 3.93 0.38 -0.86
C PHE A 195 3.06 0.62 -2.10
N ILE A 196 2.05 1.50 -2.00
CA ILE A 196 1.13 1.80 -3.11
C ILE A 196 1.87 2.43 -4.29
N VAL A 197 2.76 3.40 -4.04
CA VAL A 197 3.53 4.05 -5.10
C VAL A 197 4.41 3.02 -5.83
N ARG A 198 5.09 2.16 -5.07
CA ARG A 198 5.94 1.09 -5.63
C ARG A 198 5.13 0.06 -6.43
N ASP A 199 3.98 -0.39 -5.90
CA ASP A 199 3.11 -1.34 -6.60
C ASP A 199 2.57 -0.74 -7.90
N ASN A 200 2.16 0.53 -7.89
CA ASN A 200 1.69 1.23 -9.08
C ASN A 200 2.78 1.38 -10.14
N GLN A 201 4.02 1.67 -9.75
CA GLN A 201 5.16 1.71 -10.66
C GLN A 201 5.41 0.32 -11.29
N ASN A 202 5.46 -0.72 -10.46
CA ASN A 202 5.65 -2.10 -10.91
C ASN A 202 4.55 -2.55 -11.87
N ARG A 203 3.29 -2.16 -11.63
CA ARG A 203 2.17 -2.45 -12.54
C ARG A 203 2.34 -1.77 -13.89
N ARG A 204 2.71 -0.49 -13.91
CA ARG A 204 2.96 0.27 -15.15
C ARG A 204 4.10 -0.35 -15.96
N GLU A 205 5.18 -0.77 -15.29
CA GLU A 205 6.29 -1.44 -15.95
C GLU A 205 5.89 -2.79 -16.54
N ARG A 206 5.11 -3.59 -15.82
CA ARG A 206 4.58 -4.86 -16.34
C ARG A 206 3.69 -4.65 -17.55
N THR A 207 2.78 -3.67 -17.51
CA THR A 207 1.94 -3.31 -18.66
C THR A 207 2.77 -2.81 -19.84
N LYS A 208 3.82 -2.02 -19.60
CA LYS A 208 4.74 -1.56 -20.65
C LYS A 208 5.46 -2.74 -21.31
N LYS A 209 6.01 -3.67 -20.53
CA LYS A 209 6.65 -4.90 -21.04
C LYS A 209 5.67 -5.78 -21.81
N GLU A 210 4.43 -5.90 -21.34
CA GLU A 210 3.40 -6.68 -22.04
C GLU A 210 3.02 -6.04 -23.38
N ASN A 211 2.87 -4.71 -23.42
CA ASN A 211 2.57 -3.98 -24.66
C ASN A 211 3.74 -4.02 -25.65
N ASP A 212 4.97 -3.89 -25.16
CA ASP A 212 6.17 -4.02 -25.98
C ASP A 212 6.27 -5.43 -26.59
N LEU A 213 6.04 -6.47 -25.79
CA LEU A 213 6.02 -7.85 -26.28
C LEU A 213 4.92 -8.08 -27.31
N LYS A 214 3.72 -7.51 -27.12
CA LYS A 214 2.63 -7.56 -28.10
C LYS A 214 3.02 -6.86 -29.39
N LEU A 215 3.62 -5.68 -29.31
CA LEU A 215 4.07 -4.93 -30.48
C LEU A 215 5.14 -5.71 -31.24
N ARG A 216 6.18 -6.20 -30.56
CA ARG A 216 7.22 -7.05 -31.16
C ARG A 216 6.65 -8.30 -31.81
N ARG A 217 5.64 -8.92 -31.19
CA ARG A 217 4.93 -10.06 -31.78
C ARG A 217 4.20 -9.69 -33.06
N LEU A 218 3.50 -8.56 -33.10
CA LEU A 218 2.83 -8.09 -34.32
C LEU A 218 3.85 -7.82 -35.45
N LEU A 219 4.96 -7.17 -35.12
CA LEU A 219 6.04 -6.89 -36.07
C LEU A 219 6.69 -8.18 -36.59
N ALA A 220 7.02 -9.12 -35.69
CA ALA A 220 7.63 -10.40 -36.06
C ALA A 220 6.70 -11.26 -36.92
N VAL A 221 5.39 -11.27 -36.62
CA VAL A 221 4.39 -11.95 -37.46
C VAL A 221 4.31 -11.30 -38.84
N GLY A 222 4.33 -9.97 -38.92
CA GLY A 222 4.36 -9.23 -40.19
C GLY A 222 5.56 -9.63 -41.05
N LYS A 223 6.77 -9.58 -40.47
CA LYS A 223 8.01 -9.97 -41.12
C LYS A 223 8.00 -11.44 -41.57
N ALA A 224 7.54 -12.35 -40.71
CA ALA A 224 7.44 -13.77 -41.05
C ALA A 224 6.44 -14.06 -42.19
N LYS A 225 5.38 -13.25 -42.31
CA LYS A 225 4.44 -13.32 -43.46
C LYS A 225 5.09 -12.83 -44.75
N GLU A 226 5.86 -11.74 -44.72
CA GLU A 226 6.62 -11.25 -45.88
C GLU A 226 7.65 -12.30 -46.36
N GLU A 227 8.28 -13.02 -45.43
CA GLU A 227 9.23 -14.11 -45.73
C GLU A 227 8.54 -15.44 -46.12
N CYS A 228 7.19 -15.48 -46.21
CA CYS A 228 6.41 -16.69 -46.47
C CYS A 228 6.68 -17.85 -45.48
N ASN A 229 7.14 -17.56 -44.25
CA ASN A 229 7.47 -18.56 -43.25
C ASN A 229 6.25 -18.91 -42.37
N ASN A 230 5.35 -19.72 -42.93
CA ASN A 230 4.09 -20.10 -42.27
C ASN A 230 4.28 -20.80 -40.91
N THR A 231 5.36 -21.57 -40.75
CA THR A 231 5.71 -22.24 -39.49
C THR A 231 6.06 -21.24 -38.40
N LEU A 232 6.82 -20.18 -38.73
CA LEU A 232 7.19 -19.13 -37.79
C LEU A 232 5.99 -18.25 -37.41
N VAL A 233 5.14 -17.90 -38.38
CA VAL A 233 3.88 -17.18 -38.13
C VAL A 233 3.02 -17.92 -37.12
N PHE A 234 2.79 -19.23 -37.34
CA PHE A 234 2.01 -20.06 -36.41
C PHE A 234 2.62 -20.07 -35.00
N ARG A 235 3.95 -20.21 -34.89
CA ARG A 235 4.64 -20.22 -33.59
C ARG A 235 4.52 -18.88 -32.86
N LEU A 236 4.64 -17.75 -33.56
CA LEU A 236 4.52 -16.41 -32.97
C LEU A 236 3.09 -16.10 -32.51
N GLU A 237 2.08 -16.48 -33.31
CA GLU A 237 0.67 -16.29 -32.96
C GLU A 237 0.24 -17.19 -31.78
N LYS A 238 0.83 -18.39 -31.65
CA LYS A 238 0.53 -19.36 -30.57
C LYS A 238 1.45 -19.27 -29.35
N GLY A 239 2.55 -18.50 -29.42
CA GLY A 239 3.61 -18.44 -28.41
C GLY A 239 3.21 -18.03 -26.98
N GLY A 240 1.99 -17.55 -26.76
CA GLY A 240 1.44 -17.27 -25.42
C GLY A 240 0.44 -18.31 -24.89
N MET A 241 -0.14 -19.15 -25.75
CA MET A 241 -1.20 -20.12 -25.42
C MET A 241 -0.66 -21.48 -24.96
N LEU A 242 0.56 -21.84 -25.36
CA LEU A 242 1.17 -23.14 -25.01
C LEU A 242 1.67 -23.24 -23.55
N ARG A 243 1.57 -22.14 -22.80
CA ARG A 243 1.99 -22.01 -21.40
C ARG A 243 1.27 -23.00 -20.45
N GLU A 244 0.02 -23.35 -20.73
CA GLU A 244 -0.74 -24.30 -19.90
C GLU A 244 -0.37 -25.77 -20.13
N LYS A 245 0.21 -26.11 -21.30
CA LYS A 245 0.52 -27.51 -21.66
C LYS A 245 1.99 -27.90 -21.49
N CYS A 246 2.92 -26.93 -21.50
CA CYS A 246 4.35 -27.26 -21.52
C CYS A 246 5.03 -27.27 -20.14
N GLY A 247 4.43 -26.67 -19.09
CA GLY A 247 5.00 -26.67 -17.73
C GLY A 247 6.33 -25.91 -17.56
N LEU A 248 7.08 -25.68 -18.64
CA LEU A 248 8.27 -24.84 -18.71
C LEU A 248 7.97 -23.52 -19.43
N THR A 249 8.72 -22.48 -19.07
CA THR A 249 8.68 -21.11 -19.62
C THR A 249 9.04 -21.01 -21.12
N CYS A 250 9.40 -22.11 -21.76
CA CYS A 250 10.28 -22.17 -22.93
C CYS A 250 9.60 -22.19 -24.31
N CYS A 251 8.34 -21.78 -24.43
CA CYS A 251 7.61 -21.87 -25.72
C CYS A 251 7.27 -20.54 -26.39
N ASP A 252 7.65 -19.39 -25.81
CA ASP A 252 7.44 -18.08 -26.43
C ASP A 252 8.73 -17.60 -27.11
N PRO A 253 8.83 -17.61 -28.45
CA PRO A 253 10.07 -17.29 -29.17
C PRO A 253 10.68 -15.94 -28.78
N LEU A 254 9.83 -14.95 -28.50
CA LEU A 254 10.26 -13.58 -28.19
C LEU A 254 10.79 -13.43 -26.75
N LYS A 255 10.34 -14.28 -25.82
CA LYS A 255 10.86 -14.25 -24.44
C LYS A 255 12.22 -14.95 -24.34
N MET A 256 12.46 -15.97 -25.17
CA MET A 256 13.76 -16.62 -25.26
C MET A 256 14.82 -15.65 -25.77
N GLU A 257 14.49 -14.83 -26.78
CA GLU A 257 15.36 -13.74 -27.24
C GLU A 257 15.70 -12.74 -26.11
N ASP A 258 14.73 -12.40 -25.26
CA ASP A 258 14.96 -11.46 -24.14
C ASP A 258 15.83 -12.05 -23.02
N GLU A 259 15.67 -13.33 -22.72
CA GLU A 259 16.50 -14.05 -21.75
C GLU A 259 17.94 -14.22 -22.27
N GLU A 260 18.11 -14.55 -23.55
CA GLU A 260 19.42 -14.67 -24.20
C GLU A 260 20.15 -13.32 -24.27
N ASN A 261 19.45 -12.25 -24.68
CA ASN A 261 20.02 -10.90 -24.72
C ASN A 261 20.40 -10.38 -23.34
N ASN A 262 19.60 -10.65 -22.30
CA ASN A 262 19.93 -10.27 -20.93
C ASN A 262 21.14 -11.05 -20.38
N ASN A 263 21.23 -12.35 -20.65
CA ASN A 263 22.37 -13.16 -20.24
C ASN A 263 23.67 -12.71 -20.93
N ASN A 264 23.61 -12.38 -22.21
CA ASN A 264 24.76 -11.85 -22.95
C ASN A 264 25.22 -10.48 -22.43
N ASN A 265 24.29 -9.57 -22.10
CA ASN A 265 24.64 -8.28 -21.52
C ASN A 265 25.25 -8.41 -20.11
N ASN A 266 24.76 -9.34 -19.29
CA ASN A 266 25.33 -9.60 -17.97
C ASN A 266 26.76 -10.18 -18.06
N ASN A 267 27.02 -11.07 -19.02
CA ASN A 267 28.35 -11.65 -19.25
C ASN A 267 29.37 -10.64 -19.82
N ASN A 268 28.92 -9.66 -20.60
CA ASN A 268 29.76 -8.58 -21.10
C ASN A 268 30.09 -7.55 -20.01
N ASN A 269 29.18 -7.30 -19.07
CA ASN A 269 29.41 -6.43 -17.91
C ASN A 269 30.33 -7.07 -16.85
N THR A 270 30.29 -8.40 -16.67
CA THR A 270 31.26 -9.11 -15.83
C THR A 270 32.64 -9.21 -16.49
N SER A 271 32.70 -9.34 -17.81
CA SER A 271 33.98 -9.33 -18.56
C SER A 271 34.67 -7.96 -18.55
N THR A 272 33.91 -6.86 -18.57
CA THR A 272 34.47 -5.49 -18.50
C THR A 272 34.82 -5.04 -17.07
N ASN A 273 34.22 -5.63 -16.04
CA ASN A 273 34.62 -5.42 -14.64
C ASN A 273 35.83 -6.26 -14.21
N ASN A 274 36.24 -7.25 -15.01
CA ASN A 274 37.40 -8.09 -14.71
C ASN A 274 38.71 -7.57 -15.34
N SER A 275 38.64 -6.56 -16.20
CA SER A 275 39.81 -5.89 -16.77
C SER A 275 40.36 -4.73 -15.91
N ASN A 276 39.76 -4.45 -14.74
CA ASN A 276 40.19 -3.37 -13.85
C ASN A 276 40.67 -3.83 -12.45
N ARG A 277 41.03 -5.10 -12.29
CA ARG A 277 41.71 -5.60 -11.07
C ARG A 277 43.06 -6.21 -11.38
N ASN A 278 43.99 -5.36 -11.82
CA ASN A 278 45.42 -5.62 -11.72
C ASN A 278 46.08 -4.44 -11.01
N PHE A 279 46.20 -4.52 -9.69
CA PHE A 279 47.26 -3.88 -8.92
C PHE A 279 47.49 -4.71 -7.65
N GLU A 280 48.41 -5.66 -7.78
CA GLU A 280 49.17 -6.29 -6.70
C GLU A 280 50.34 -5.31 -6.39
N TRP A 281 50.77 -5.04 -5.15
CA TRP A 281 51.68 -5.89 -4.37
C TRP A 281 51.78 -5.42 -2.90
N SER A 282 51.81 -6.42 -2.01
CA SER A 282 52.68 -6.63 -0.84
C SER A 282 53.39 -5.47 -0.13
N GLN A 283 53.08 -5.27 1.15
CA GLN A 283 53.91 -5.67 2.33
C GLN A 283 53.08 -5.57 3.61
#